data_AF-A0A0G0RK41-F1
#
_entry.id   AF-A0A0G0RK41-F1
#
_cell.length_a   1.000
_cell.length_b   1.000
_cell.length_c   1.000
_cell.angle_alpha   90.00
_cell.angle_beta   90.00
_cell.angle_gamma   90.00
#
_symmetry.space_group_name_H-M   'P 1'
#
loop_
_entity.id
_entity.type
_entity.pdbx_description
1 polymer ?
#
loop_
_entity_poly.entity_id
_entity_poly.type
_entity_poly.pdbx_seq_one_letter_code
_entity_poly.pdbx_strand_id
1 'polypeptide(L)'
;MKYLATILLIGFVGVAIFGFMWMPHQMSDHAGSDCIASLVVGKSLCPDGNNSFSYAFYHFQAYEFFSSAIIVSVAAVLAIIAFAFILTFALKNFDPRSISRKQIIYLKKRLIEIADSLHSNLKNFIRWLSLLENSPSL
;
A
#
# COMPACT_ATOMS: atom_id res chain seq x y z
N MET A 1 13.25 31.58 -21.41
CA MET A 1 13.37 30.13 -21.12
C MET A 1 12.36 29.63 -20.10
N LYS A 2 12.25 30.22 -18.90
CA LYS A 2 11.31 29.75 -17.85
C LYS A 2 9.84 29.72 -18.31
N TYR A 3 9.34 30.81 -18.88
CA TYR A 3 7.95 30.88 -19.37
C TYR A 3 7.64 29.93 -20.53
N LEU A 4 8.59 29.77 -21.46
CA LEU A 4 8.46 28.83 -22.58
C LEU A 4 8.37 27.39 -22.09
N ALA A 5 9.20 27.02 -21.10
CA ALA A 5 9.13 25.72 -20.46
C ALA A 5 7.79 25.49 -19.73
N THR A 6 7.28 26.50 -19.03
CA THR A 6 5.97 26.42 -18.35
C THR A 6 4.83 26.22 -19.35
N ILE A 7 4.81 26.97 -20.46
CA ILE A 7 3.79 26.83 -21.50
C ILE A 7 3.85 25.45 -22.15
N LEU A 8 5.05 24.96 -22.48
CA LEU A 8 5.26 23.62 -23.01
C LEU A 8 4.76 22.54 -22.06
N LEU A 9 5.02 22.68 -20.76
CA LEU A 9 4.59 21.72 -19.75
C LEU A 9 3.06 21.71 -19.63
N ILE A 10 2.42 22.90 -19.58
CA ILE A 10 0.96 23.00 -19.56
C ILE A 10 0.35 22.39 -20.81
N GLY A 11 0.90 22.68 -22.00
CA GLY A 11 0.44 22.10 -23.25
C GLY A 11 0.59 20.58 -23.29
N PHE A 12 1.73 20.06 -22.84
CA PHE A 12 1.98 18.63 -22.73
C PHE A 12 1.00 17.94 -21.79
N VAL A 13 0.76 18.51 -20.60
CA VAL A 13 -0.22 17.99 -19.63
C VAL A 13 -1.63 18.05 -20.21
N GLY A 14 -1.99 19.14 -20.89
CA GLY A 14 -3.28 19.27 -21.56
C GLY A 14 -3.51 18.19 -22.61
N VAL A 15 -2.52 17.94 -23.47
CA VAL A 15 -2.60 16.88 -24.48
C VAL A 15 -2.59 15.49 -23.83
N ALA A 16 -1.82 15.28 -22.77
CA ALA A 16 -1.79 14.01 -22.05
C ALA A 16 -3.14 13.66 -21.40
N ILE A 17 -3.84 14.67 -20.84
CA ILE A 17 -5.14 14.48 -20.19
C ILE A 17 -6.26 14.40 -21.23
N PHE A 18 -6.28 15.28 -22.23
CA PHE A 18 -7.42 15.44 -23.15
C PHE A 18 -7.20 14.86 -24.55
N GLY A 19 -6.02 14.32 -24.85
CA GLY A 19 -5.66 13.83 -26.19
C GLY A 19 -6.56 12.69 -26.69
N PHE A 20 -7.20 11.94 -25.79
CA PHE A 20 -8.18 10.92 -26.13
C PHE A 20 -9.40 11.49 -26.87
N MET A 21 -9.74 12.76 -26.67
CA MET A 21 -10.88 13.42 -27.31
C MET A 21 -10.65 13.73 -28.80
N TRP A 22 -9.40 13.67 -29.27
CA TRP A 22 -9.00 14.04 -30.64
C TRP A 22 -8.62 12.83 -31.51
N MET A 23 -8.76 11.61 -31.01
CA MET A 23 -8.43 10.42 -31.81
C MET A 23 -9.38 10.31 -33.02
N PRO A 24 -8.89 10.17 -34.28
CA PRO A 24 -9.76 10.17 -35.45
C PRO A 24 -10.73 8.97 -35.48
N HIS A 25 -11.99 9.25 -35.82
CA HIS A 25 -13.12 8.31 -35.76
C HIS A 25 -13.54 7.71 -37.11
N GLN A 26 -12.60 7.43 -38.01
CA GLN A 26 -12.90 6.68 -39.23
C GLN A 26 -12.73 5.19 -38.96
N MET A 27 -13.69 4.64 -38.20
CA MET A 27 -13.82 3.20 -37.97
C MET A 27 -15.12 2.71 -38.63
N SER A 28 -15.33 3.09 -39.88
CA SER A 28 -16.43 2.54 -40.71
C SER A 28 -16.27 1.04 -41.00
N ASP A 29 -15.08 0.46 -40.75
CA ASP A 29 -14.81 -0.98 -40.90
C ASP A 29 -14.76 -1.75 -39.56
N HIS A 30 -14.67 -1.06 -38.41
CA HIS A 30 -14.77 -1.71 -37.10
C HIS A 30 -16.17 -1.47 -36.55
N ALA A 31 -17.13 -2.21 -37.08
CA ALA A 31 -18.49 -2.25 -36.57
C ALA A 31 -18.48 -2.72 -35.10
N GLY A 32 -18.43 -1.77 -34.17
CA GLY A 32 -18.90 -1.94 -32.81
C GLY A 32 -18.03 -2.71 -31.82
N SER A 33 -17.22 -3.69 -32.24
CA SER A 33 -16.57 -4.63 -31.30
C SER A 33 -15.15 -4.29 -30.86
N ASP A 34 -14.36 -3.57 -31.66
CA ASP A 34 -12.89 -3.52 -31.51
C ASP A 34 -12.37 -2.27 -30.79
N CYS A 35 -13.19 -1.69 -29.94
CA CYS A 35 -12.86 -0.47 -29.21
C CYS A 35 -12.37 -0.83 -27.80
N ILE A 36 -11.13 -0.52 -27.43
CA ILE A 36 -10.55 -0.90 -26.12
C ILE A 36 -11.42 -0.45 -24.93
N ALA A 37 -12.13 0.67 -25.06
CA ALA A 37 -13.05 1.16 -24.05
C ALA A 37 -14.27 0.23 -23.81
N SER A 38 -14.65 -0.62 -24.77
CA SER A 38 -15.73 -1.61 -24.62
C SER A 38 -15.40 -2.68 -23.59
N LEU A 39 -14.12 -3.04 -23.45
CA LEU A 39 -13.62 -4.02 -22.50
C LEU A 39 -13.86 -3.60 -21.04
N VAL A 40 -13.85 -2.29 -20.78
CA VAL A 40 -13.90 -1.74 -19.42
C VAL A 40 -15.23 -1.07 -19.07
N VAL A 41 -15.92 -0.47 -20.05
CA VAL A 41 -17.22 0.19 -19.83
C VAL A 41 -18.40 -0.80 -19.95
N GLY A 42 -18.17 -2.02 -20.45
CA GLY A 42 -19.17 -3.09 -20.46
C GLY A 42 -20.30 -2.92 -21.49
N LYS A 43 -20.15 -1.99 -22.44
CA LYS A 43 -21.05 -1.87 -23.60
C LYS A 43 -20.41 -2.52 -24.82
N SER A 44 -21.16 -3.39 -25.49
CA SER A 44 -20.72 -4.16 -26.67
C SER A 44 -20.51 -3.33 -27.93
N LEU A 45 -20.91 -2.05 -27.95
CA LEU A 45 -20.80 -1.14 -29.08
C LEU A 45 -20.28 0.21 -28.60
N CYS A 46 -19.15 0.66 -29.13
CA CYS A 46 -18.71 2.05 -28.92
C CYS A 46 -19.71 2.99 -29.61
N PRO A 47 -20.16 4.06 -28.92
CA PRO A 47 -21.16 4.96 -29.48
C PRO A 47 -20.64 5.63 -30.74
N ASP A 48 -21.46 5.61 -31.80
CA ASP A 48 -21.14 6.30 -33.04
C ASP A 48 -20.91 7.79 -32.76
N GLY A 49 -19.87 8.37 -33.38
CA GLY A 49 -19.46 9.77 -33.19
C GLY A 49 -20.53 10.83 -33.53
N ASN A 50 -21.70 10.40 -33.99
CA ASN A 50 -22.87 11.24 -34.26
C ASN A 50 -23.38 11.98 -33.02
N ASN A 51 -23.19 11.44 -31.81
CA ASN A 51 -23.48 12.15 -30.56
C ASN A 51 -22.18 12.36 -29.77
N SER A 52 -21.53 13.50 -30.00
CA SER A 52 -20.25 13.88 -29.39
C SER A 52 -20.28 13.86 -27.86
N PHE A 53 -21.43 14.15 -27.23
CA PHE A 53 -21.56 14.12 -25.78
C PHE A 53 -21.53 12.69 -25.23
N SER A 54 -22.32 11.78 -25.83
CA SER A 54 -22.34 10.36 -25.45
C SER A 54 -20.97 9.72 -25.66
N TYR A 55 -20.30 10.08 -26.75
CA TYR A 55 -18.95 9.63 -27.08
C TYR A 55 -17.90 10.08 -26.05
N ALA A 56 -17.86 11.38 -25.74
CA ALA A 56 -16.93 11.94 -24.77
C ALA A 56 -17.13 11.35 -23.37
N PHE A 57 -18.40 11.19 -22.96
CA PHE A 57 -18.74 10.59 -21.67
C PHE A 57 -18.29 9.12 -21.60
N TYR A 58 -18.47 8.37 -22.68
CA TYR A 58 -18.02 6.98 -22.77
C TYR A 58 -16.49 6.84 -22.64
N HIS A 59 -15.73 7.70 -23.32
CA HIS A 59 -14.27 7.70 -23.23
C HIS A 59 -13.77 8.21 -21.88
N PHE A 60 -14.50 9.14 -21.25
CA PHE A 60 -14.22 9.60 -19.89
C PHE A 60 -14.35 8.46 -18.87
N GLN A 61 -15.40 7.64 -18.98
CA GLN A 61 -15.56 6.45 -18.11
C GLN A 61 -14.42 5.44 -18.29
N ALA A 62 -14.01 5.17 -19.52
CA ALA A 62 -12.86 4.30 -19.78
C ALA A 62 -11.57 4.91 -19.22
N TYR A 63 -11.35 6.21 -19.42
CA TYR A 63 -10.19 6.94 -18.91
C TYR A 63 -10.13 6.92 -17.38
N GLU A 64 -11.26 7.08 -16.69
CA GLU A 64 -11.37 6.95 -15.24
C GLU A 64 -10.94 5.55 -14.77
N PHE A 65 -11.43 4.50 -15.44
CA PHE A 65 -11.07 3.13 -15.12
C PHE A 65 -9.56 2.87 -15.28
N PHE A 66 -8.96 3.25 -16.41
CA PHE A 66 -7.52 3.08 -16.62
C PHE A 66 -6.68 3.94 -15.66
N SER A 67 -7.10 5.19 -15.43
CA SER A 67 -6.39 6.10 -14.54
C SER A 67 -6.41 5.59 -13.10
N SER A 68 -7.55 5.11 -12.61
CA SER A 68 -7.66 4.57 -11.24
C SER A 68 -6.78 3.33 -11.05
N ALA A 69 -6.72 2.42 -12.02
CA ALA A 69 -5.85 1.25 -11.98
C ALA A 69 -4.35 1.63 -11.91
N ILE A 70 -3.95 2.64 -12.68
CA ILE A 70 -2.56 3.14 -12.69
C ILE A 70 -2.25 3.90 -11.39
N ILE A 71 -3.16 4.76 -10.90
CA ILE A 71 -2.97 5.55 -9.68
C ILE A 71 -2.75 4.64 -8.48
N VAL A 72 -3.55 3.58 -8.33
CA VAL A 72 -3.38 2.61 -7.23
C VAL A 72 -2.01 1.94 -7.31
N SER A 73 -1.60 1.54 -8.51
CA SER A 73 -0.31 0.90 -8.76
C SER A 73 0.87 1.84 -8.46
N VAL A 74 0.80 3.08 -8.93
CA VAL A 74 1.83 4.11 -8.68
C VAL A 74 1.88 4.49 -7.21
N ALA A 75 0.74 4.63 -6.54
CA ALA A 75 0.67 4.92 -5.12
C ALA A 75 1.31 3.80 -4.27
N ALA A 76 1.07 2.53 -4.63
CA ALA A 76 1.71 1.39 -3.98
C ALA A 76 3.24 1.42 -4.16
N VAL A 77 3.73 1.70 -5.37
CA VAL A 77 5.17 1.83 -5.64
C VAL A 77 5.78 2.99 -4.84
N LEU A 78 5.14 4.15 -4.81
CA LEU A 78 5.60 5.30 -4.02
C LEU A 78 5.61 5.01 -2.52
N ALA A 79 4.61 4.28 -2.02
CA ALA A 79 4.56 3.86 -0.62
C ALA A 79 5.72 2.93 -0.26
N ILE A 80 6.07 1.98 -1.15
CA ILE A 80 7.22 1.10 -0.96
C ILE A 80 8.53 1.91 -0.94
N ILE A 81 8.69 2.86 -1.86
CA ILE A 81 9.87 3.73 -1.91
C ILE A 81 9.97 4.58 -0.63
N ALA A 82 8.85 5.17 -0.19
CA ALA A 82 8.80 5.96 1.03
C ALA A 82 9.13 5.10 2.26
N PHE A 83 8.60 3.89 2.35
CA PHE A 83 8.90 2.95 3.43
C PHE A 83 10.38 2.57 3.46
N ALA A 84 10.97 2.25 2.30
CA ALA A 84 12.39 1.96 2.20
C ALA A 84 13.26 3.15 2.62
N PHE A 85 12.85 4.37 2.25
CA PHE A 85 13.54 5.59 2.66
C PHE A 85 13.45 5.84 4.17
N ILE A 86 12.28 5.65 4.76
CA ILE A 86 12.08 5.74 6.22
C ILE A 86 12.92 4.68 6.93
N LEU A 87 12.92 3.44 6.45
CA LEU A 87 13.69 2.34 7.04
C LEU A 87 15.19 2.64 7.01
N THR A 88 15.73 3.05 5.86
CA THR A 88 17.15 3.37 5.72
C THR A 88 17.54 4.57 6.58
N PHE A 89 16.69 5.59 6.65
CA PHE A 89 16.90 6.74 7.54
C PHE A 89 16.85 6.34 9.02
N ALA A 90 15.88 5.51 9.40
CA ALA A 90 15.75 4.99 10.76
C ALA A 90 16.98 4.18 11.15
N LEU A 91 17.40 3.22 10.32
CA LEU A 91 18.58 2.39 10.57
C LEU A 91 19.89 3.20 10.66
N LYS A 92 20.05 4.22 9.82
CA LYS A 92 21.25 5.08 9.84
C LYS A 92 21.32 5.96 11.09
N ASN A 93 20.18 6.45 11.57
CA ASN A 93 20.10 7.28 12.78
C ASN A 93 19.86 6.45 14.05
N PHE A 94 19.65 5.14 13.92
CA PHE A 94 19.55 4.23 15.03
C PHE A 94 20.95 4.00 15.59
N ASP A 95 21.35 4.84 16.54
CA ASP A 95 22.55 4.59 17.33
C ASP A 95 22.27 3.43 18.31
N PRO A 96 22.86 2.23 18.16
CA PRO A 96 22.68 1.15 19.12
C PRO A 96 23.22 1.51 20.52
N ARG A 97 24.01 2.58 20.66
CA ARG A 97 24.46 3.13 21.94
C ARG A 97 23.44 4.08 22.59
N SER A 98 22.42 4.53 21.85
CA SER A 98 21.29 5.33 22.34
C SER A 98 20.38 4.51 23.26
N ILE A 99 20.34 3.18 23.08
CA ILE A 99 19.78 2.29 24.08
C ILE A 99 20.66 2.39 25.32
N SER A 100 20.25 3.26 26.24
CA SER A 100 20.94 3.55 27.48
C SER A 100 21.32 2.25 28.15
N ARG A 101 22.60 2.07 28.51
CA ARG A 101 23.06 0.91 29.30
C ARG A 101 22.14 0.67 30.51
N LYS A 102 21.53 1.72 31.06
CA LYS A 102 20.54 1.65 32.15
C LYS A 102 19.30 0.85 31.76
N GLN A 103 18.76 1.01 30.56
CA GLN A 103 17.60 0.25 30.07
C GLN A 103 17.93 -1.24 29.88
N ILE A 104 19.11 -1.56 29.34
CA ILE A 104 19.56 -2.95 29.18
C ILE A 104 19.79 -3.60 30.55
N ILE A 105 20.42 -2.90 31.48
CA ILE A 105 20.64 -3.38 32.85
C ILE A 105 19.29 -3.57 33.57
N TYR A 106 18.36 -2.63 33.40
CA TYR A 106 17.02 -2.73 33.98
C TYR A 106 16.24 -3.94 33.45
N LEU A 107 16.25 -4.16 32.13
CA LEU A 107 15.59 -5.32 31.50
C LEU A 107 16.22 -6.64 31.95
N LYS A 108 17.55 -6.71 32.03
CA LYS A 108 18.24 -7.90 32.56
C LYS A 108 17.88 -8.18 34.01
N LYS A 109 17.86 -7.14 34.86
CA LYS A 109 17.47 -7.29 36.27
C LYS A 109 16.03 -7.78 36.40
N ARG A 110 15.11 -7.21 35.62
CA ARG A 110 13.70 -7.60 35.60
C ARG A 110 13.50 -9.04 35.11
N LEU A 111 14.27 -9.49 34.12
CA LEU A 111 14.23 -10.88 33.65
C LEU A 111 14.72 -11.87 34.71
N ILE A 112 15.79 -11.51 35.45
CA ILE A 112 16.31 -12.33 36.56
C ILE A 112 15.28 -12.42 37.69
N GLU A 113 14.66 -11.30 38.08
CA GLU A 113 13.63 -11.28 39.12
C GLU A 113 12.41 -12.16 38.76
N ILE A 114 11.99 -12.15 37.49
CA ILE A 114 10.90 -13.02 37.02
C ILE A 114 11.31 -14.49 37.08
N ALA A 115 12.53 -14.82 36.64
CA ALA A 115 13.03 -16.19 36.67
C ALA A 115 13.15 -16.73 38.11
N ASP A 116 13.66 -15.92 39.04
CA ASP A 116 13.77 -16.26 40.45
C ASP A 116 12.40 -16.45 41.11
N SER A 117 11.44 -15.56 40.79
CA SER A 117 10.06 -15.70 41.26
C SER A 117 9.42 -17.00 40.76
N LEU A 118 9.54 -17.31 39.46
CA LEU A 118 9.05 -18.57 38.91
C LEU A 118 9.69 -19.79 39.58
N HIS A 119 11.01 -19.75 39.79
CA HIS A 119 11.73 -20.83 40.44
C HIS A 119 11.25 -21.06 41.88
N SER A 120 11.06 -19.98 42.65
CA SER A 120 10.53 -20.06 44.03
C SER A 120 9.10 -20.61 44.07
N ASN A 121 8.24 -20.18 43.14
CA ASN A 121 6.86 -20.63 43.05
C ASN A 121 6.77 -22.11 42.67
N LEU A 122 7.59 -22.55 41.72
CA LEU A 122 7.69 -23.95 41.33
C LEU A 122 8.15 -24.83 42.49
N LYS A 123 9.16 -24.38 43.25
CA LYS A 123 9.67 -25.10 44.42
C LYS A 123 8.59 -25.24 45.51
N ASN A 124 7.83 -24.19 45.76
CA ASN A 124 6.71 -24.23 46.70
C ASN A 124 5.59 -25.14 46.22
N PHE A 125 5.27 -25.12 44.93
CA PHE A 125 4.29 -26.00 44.32
C PHE A 125 4.69 -27.48 44.41
N ILE A 126 5.94 -27.82 44.10
CA ILE A 126 6.48 -29.18 44.25
C ILE A 126 6.44 -29.62 45.71
N ARG A 127 6.83 -28.74 46.65
CA ARG A 127 6.74 -29.03 48.08
C ARG A 127 5.30 -29.29 48.51
N TRP A 128 4.35 -28.49 48.04
CA TRP A 128 2.93 -28.70 48.32
C TRP A 128 2.43 -30.05 47.76
N LEU A 129 2.78 -30.39 46.52
CA LEU A 129 2.47 -31.70 45.93
C LEU A 129 3.05 -32.86 46.75
N SER A 130 4.30 -32.75 47.21
CA SER A 130 4.93 -33.80 48.02
C SER A 130 4.24 -34.03 49.36
N LEU A 131 3.61 -33.00 49.94
CA LEU A 131 2.81 -33.12 51.16
C LEU A 131 1.45 -33.77 50.89
N LEU A 132 0.88 -33.51 49.71
CA LEU A 132 -0.38 -34.12 49.28
C LEU A 132 -0.21 -35.63 49.03
N GLU A 133 0.87 -36.02 48.36
CA GLU A 133 1.17 -37.42 48.04
C GLU A 133 1.46 -38.27 49.29
N ASN A 134 2.07 -37.68 50.32
CA ASN A 134 2.34 -38.35 51.60
C ASN A 134 1.21 -38.17 52.64
N SER A 135 0.05 -37.64 52.23
CA SER A 135 -1.09 -37.54 53.13
C SER A 135 -1.77 -38.91 53.30
N PRO A 136 -2.16 -39.30 54.53
CA PRO A 136 -2.78 -40.59 54.77
C PRO A 136 -4.12 -40.67 54.00
N SER A 137 -4.22 -41.65 53.10
CA SER A 137 -5.48 -42.01 52.44
C SER A 137 -6.39 -42.69 53.46
N LEU A 138 -7.58 -42.10 53.68
CA LEU A 138 -8.71 -42.74 54.36
C LEU A 138 -9.25 -43.90 53.52
#